data_AF-A0A1M4MHH1-F1
#
_entry.id   AF-A0A1M4MHH1-F1
#
_cell.length_a   1.000
_cell.length_b   1.000
_cell.length_c   1.000
_cell.angle_alpha   90.00
_cell.angle_beta   90.00
_cell.angle_gamma   90.00
#
_symmetry.space_group_name_H-M   'P 1'
#
loop_
_entity.id
_entity.type
_entity.pdbx_description
1 polymer ?
#
loop_
_entity_poly.entity_id
_entity_poly.type
_entity_poly.pdbx_seq_one_letter_code
_entity_poly.pdbx_strand_id
1 'polypeptide(L)' 'MHQDEETKEMLRDLLWLNALIATELIQITENTSQILRKAAPPESCIVEHAALRKTALEIADRYRPGTMLRQHVAEHQ' A
#
# COMPACT_ATOMS: atom_id res chain seq x y z
N MET A 1 -10.29 -25.79 -13.86
CA MET A 1 -10.59 -24.34 -13.69
C MET A 1 -10.77 -23.76 -15.09
N HIS A 2 -11.78 -22.92 -15.33
CA HIS A 2 -11.87 -22.17 -16.58
C HIS A 2 -10.70 -21.15 -16.62
N GLN A 3 -10.04 -21.01 -17.76
CA GLN A 3 -8.89 -20.11 -17.95
C GLN A 3 -9.16 -18.66 -17.46
N ASP A 4 -10.41 -18.22 -17.56
CA ASP A 4 -10.86 -16.91 -17.08
C ASP A 4 -10.80 -16.77 -15.55
N GLU A 5 -11.11 -17.83 -14.81
CA GLU A 5 -11.04 -17.81 -13.34
C GLU A 5 -9.60 -17.81 -12.85
N GLU A 6 -8.72 -18.59 -13.50
CA GLU A 6 -7.28 -18.53 -13.23
C GLU A 6 -6.70 -17.14 -13.50
N THR A 7 -7.08 -16.54 -14.63
CA THR A 7 -6.66 -15.17 -14.99
C THR A 7 -7.15 -14.14 -13.95
N LYS A 8 -8.40 -14.26 -13.48
CA LYS A 8 -8.93 -13.37 -12.44
C LYS A 8 -8.18 -13.52 -11.12
N GLU A 9 -7.84 -14.73 -10.71
CA GLU A 9 -7.06 -14.97 -9.49
C GLU A 9 -5.65 -14.36 -9.61
N MET A 10 -4.95 -14.57 -10.73
CA MET A 10 -3.66 -13.94 -10.99
C MET A 10 -3.73 -12.41 -10.91
N LEU A 11 -4.80 -11.81 -11.45
CA LEU A 11 -5.01 -10.36 -11.38
C LEU A 11 -5.27 -9.88 -9.94
N ARG A 12 -6.03 -10.64 -9.14
CA ARG A 12 -6.23 -10.34 -7.71
C ARG A 12 -4.91 -10.39 -6.94
N ASP A 13 -4.08 -11.40 -7.21
CA ASP A 13 -2.73 -11.50 -6.64
C ASP A 13 -1.86 -10.30 -7.02
N LEU A 14 -1.86 -9.92 -8.29
CA LEU A 14 -1.11 -8.77 -8.78
C LEU A 14 -1.59 -7.46 -8.16
N LEU A 15 -2.89 -7.23 -8.07
CA LEU A 15 -3.45 -6.03 -7.43
C LEU A 15 -3.06 -5.94 -5.96
N TRP A 16 -3.11 -7.07 -5.25
CA TRP A 16 -2.70 -7.13 -3.85
C TRP A 16 -1.21 -6.84 -3.67
N LEU A 17 -0.33 -7.47 -4.47
CA LEU A 17 1.11 -7.22 -4.43
C LEU A 17 1.46 -5.77 -4.77
N ASN A 18 0.78 -5.18 -5.74
CA ASN A 18 1.00 -3.77 -6.08
C ASN A 18 0.57 -2.83 -4.95
N ALA A 19 -0.51 -3.14 -4.24
CA ALA A 19 -0.91 -2.37 -3.07
C ALA A 19 0.14 -2.46 -1.94
N LEU A 20 0.66 -3.67 -1.66
CA LEU A 20 1.76 -3.86 -0.70
C LEU A 20 3.00 -3.04 -1.09
N ILE A 21 3.45 -3.16 -2.34
CA ILE A 21 4.62 -2.41 -2.84
C ILE A 21 4.39 -0.91 -2.72
N ALA A 22 3.21 -0.42 -3.09
CA ALA A 22 2.88 1.00 -3.00
C ALA A 22 2.96 1.51 -1.56
N THR A 23 2.41 0.77 -0.59
CA THR A 23 2.45 1.19 0.82
C THR A 23 3.87 1.18 1.40
N GLU A 24 4.69 0.20 1.04
CA GLU A 24 6.10 0.15 1.45
C GLU A 24 6.93 1.27 0.82
N LEU A 25 6.73 1.57 -0.46
CA LEU A 25 7.44 2.66 -1.14
C LEU A 25 7.10 4.02 -0.56
N ILE A 26 5.84 4.25 -0.17
CA ILE A 26 5.43 5.46 0.54
C ILE A 26 6.20 5.56 1.87
N GLN A 27 6.27 4.48 2.65
CA GLN A 27 6.98 4.46 3.93
C GLN A 27 8.48 4.73 3.76
N ILE A 28 9.11 4.06 2.79
CA ILE A 28 10.53 4.28 2.45
C ILE A 28 10.76 5.74 2.04
N THR A 29 9.85 6.33 1.27
CA THR A 29 9.95 7.73 0.82
C THR A 29 9.89 8.69 2.02
N GLU A 30 8.95 8.48 2.94
CA GLU A 30 8.85 9.28 4.18
C GLU A 30 10.10 9.16 5.04
N ASN A 31 10.56 7.92 5.30
CA ASN A 31 11.75 7.64 6.08
C ASN A 31 13.00 8.30 5.45
N THR A 32 13.13 8.19 4.12
CA THR A 32 14.25 8.80 3.38
C THR A 32 14.21 10.32 3.46
N SER A 33 13.02 10.92 3.30
CA SER A 33 12.83 12.37 3.43
C SER A 33 13.21 12.85 4.83
N GLN A 34 12.80 12.12 5.88
CA GLN A 34 13.13 12.43 7.26
C GLN A 34 14.64 12.40 7.51
N ILE A 35 15.33 11.36 7.02
CA ILE A 35 16.78 11.21 7.15
C ILE A 35 17.51 12.38 6.48
N LEU A 36 17.14 12.70 5.23
CA LEU A 36 17.81 13.75 4.46
C LEU A 36 17.57 15.14 5.06
N ARG A 37 16.37 15.40 5.59
CA ARG A 37 16.02 16.68 6.20
C ARG A 37 16.51 16.81 7.65
N LYS A 38 16.84 15.69 8.31
CA LYS A 38 17.09 15.61 9.77
C LYS A 38 15.93 16.20 10.58
N ALA A 39 14.72 16.11 10.03
CA ALA A 39 13.49 16.66 10.57
C ALA A 39 12.32 15.84 10.02
N ALA A 40 11.14 15.96 10.64
CA ALA A 40 9.94 15.29 10.13
C ALA A 40 9.66 15.66 8.65
N PRO A 41 9.07 14.75 7.86
CA PRO A 41 8.57 15.09 6.53
C PRO A 41 7.56 16.25 6.62
N PRO A 42 7.40 17.06 5.56
CA PRO A 42 6.38 18.10 5.52
C PRO A 42 4.99 17.52 5.82
N GLU A 43 4.19 18.25 6.59
CA GLU A 43 2.82 17.81 6.95
C GLU A 43 1.96 17.51 5.72
N SER A 44 2.10 18.32 4.65
CA SER A 44 1.42 18.08 3.38
C SER A 44 1.76 16.71 2.78
N CYS A 45 3.03 16.29 2.85
CA CYS A 45 3.44 14.97 2.36
C CYS A 45 2.80 13.85 3.20
N ILE A 46 2.75 14.00 4.52
CA ILE A 46 2.15 12.98 5.41
C ILE A 46 0.66 12.80 5.09
N VAL A 47 -0.07 13.91 4.91
CA VAL A 47 -1.51 13.88 4.58
C VAL A 47 -1.75 13.24 3.20
N GLU A 48 -0.98 13.65 2.19
CA GLU A 48 -1.08 13.10 0.83
C GLU A 48 -0.76 11.59 0.81
N HIS A 49 0.32 11.20 1.47
CA HIS A 49 0.72 9.80 1.56
C HIS A 49 -0.29 8.95 2.35
N ALA A 50 -0.92 9.48 3.39
CA ALA A 50 -2.01 8.78 4.09
C ALA A 50 -3.20 8.52 3.15
N ALA A 51 -3.56 9.49 2.29
CA ALA A 51 -4.62 9.31 1.29
C ALA A 51 -4.23 8.27 0.22
N LEU A 52 -2.98 8.25 -0.23
CA LEU A 52 -2.47 7.26 -1.17
C LEU A 52 -2.46 5.85 -0.58
N ARG A 53 -1.96 5.68 0.66
CA ARG A 53 -2.02 4.39 1.38
C ARG A 53 -3.45 3.90 1.52
N LYS A 54 -4.37 4.78 1.92
CA LYS A 54 -5.80 4.44 2.04
C LYS A 54 -6.36 3.91 0.71
N THR A 55 -6.05 4.58 -0.40
CA THR A 55 -6.47 4.16 -1.74
C THR A 55 -5.92 2.78 -2.11
N ALA A 56 -4.64 2.52 -1.85
CA ALA A 56 -4.02 1.22 -2.11
C ALA A 56 -4.68 0.10 -1.30
N LEU A 57 -4.94 0.34 -0.01
CA LEU A 57 -5.63 -0.61 0.87
C LEU A 57 -7.08 -0.88 0.43
N GLU A 58 -7.81 0.14 -0.02
CA GLU A 58 -9.17 -0.03 -0.55
C GLU A 58 -9.21 -0.88 -1.84
N ILE A 59 -8.21 -0.74 -2.72
CA ILE A 59 -8.07 -1.59 -3.91
C ILE A 59 -7.79 -3.03 -3.47
N ALA A 60 -6.83 -3.25 -2.58
CA ALA A 60 -6.49 -4.58 -2.09
C ALA A 60 -7.67 -5.28 -1.41
N ASP A 61 -8.38 -4.58 -0.51
CA ASP A 61 -9.52 -5.14 0.22
C ASP A 61 -10.69 -5.49 -0.72
N ARG A 62 -10.92 -4.68 -1.77
CA ARG A 62 -11.99 -4.94 -2.75
C ARG A 62 -11.76 -6.23 -3.54
N TYR A 63 -10.52 -6.50 -3.93
CA TYR A 63 -10.21 -7.60 -4.84
C TYR A 63 -9.63 -8.84 -4.13
N ARG A 64 -9.11 -8.68 -2.91
CA ARG A 64 -8.60 -9.76 -2.07
C ARG A 64 -8.83 -9.47 -0.57
N PRO A 65 -10.08 -9.60 -0.09
CA PRO A 65 -10.42 -9.31 1.30
C PRO A 65 -9.82 -10.33 2.28
N GLY A 66 -9.76 -9.95 3.57
CA GLY A 66 -9.33 -10.84 4.65
C GLY A 66 -7.82 -11.10 4.70
N THR A 67 -7.02 -10.26 4.03
CA THR A 67 -5.57 -10.33 4.09
C THR A 67 -5.01 -9.49 5.23
N MET A 68 -3.75 -9.73 5.58
CA MET A 68 -3.04 -9.03 6.67
C MET A 68 -2.57 -7.62 6.29
N LEU A 69 -2.74 -7.18 5.03
CA LEU A 69 -2.09 -5.98 4.52
C LEU A 69 -2.47 -4.72 5.32
N ARG A 70 -3.75 -4.58 5.68
CA ARG A 70 -4.22 -3.44 6.47
C ARG A 70 -3.62 -3.41 7.87
N GLN A 71 -3.50 -4.57 8.51
CA GLN A 71 -2.84 -4.69 9.82
C GLN A 71 -1.35 -4.35 9.71
N HIS A 72 -0.67 -4.94 8.73
CA HIS A 72 0.74 -4.70 8.45
C HIS A 72 1.04 -3.21 8.25
N VAL A 73 0.23 -2.50 7.46
CA VAL A 73 0.41 -1.06 7.22
C VAL A 73 0.15 -0.22 8.48
N ALA A 74 -0.75 -0.65 9.37
CA ALA A 74 -1.02 0.04 10.63
C ALA A 74 0.14 -0.04 11.62
N GLU A 75 0.98 -1.09 11.55
CA GLU A 75 2.17 -1.23 12.40
C GLU A 75 3.29 -0.25 12.03
N HIS A 76 3.21 0.41 10.87
CA HIS A 76 4.15 1.45 10.43
C HIS A 76 3.76 2.87 10.84
N GLN A 77 2.53 3.08 11.34
CA GLN A 77 2.02 4.38 11.79
C GLN A 77 2.22 4.59 13.29
#